data_AF-A0A965FB44-F1
#
_entry.id   AF-A0A965FB44-F1
#
_cell.length_a   1.000
_cell.length_b   1.000
_cell.length_c   1.000
_cell.angle_alpha   90.00
_cell.angle_beta   90.00
_cell.angle_gamma   90.00
#
_symmetry.space_group_name_H-M   'P 1'
#
loop_
_entity.id
_entity.type
_entity.pdbx_description
1 polymer ?
#
loop_
_entity_poly.entity_id
_entity_poly.type
_entity_poly.pdbx_seq_one_letter_code
_entity_poly.pdbx_strand_id
1 'polypeptide(L)' 'MALQGETPSWEKDGRDWPNRTASRFVEAGGLNWHVQLMGQGPCLLLLHGTAAATHSWRDLAPLLA' A
#
# COMPACT_ATOMS: atom_id res chain seq x y z
N MET A 1 13.10 -24.59 -12.86
CA MET A 1 12.34 -25.00 -11.66
C MET A 1 12.31 -23.81 -10.71
N ALA A 2 11.35 -22.91 -10.88
CA ALA A 2 11.22 -21.74 -10.01
C ALA A 2 10.60 -22.18 -8.68
N LEU A 3 11.20 -21.78 -7.57
CA LEU A 3 10.62 -21.95 -6.24
C LEU A 3 9.28 -21.20 -6.23
N GLN A 4 8.16 -21.93 -6.18
CA GLN A 4 6.84 -21.37 -5.96
C GLN A 4 6.77 -20.90 -4.50
N GLY A 5 7.32 -19.71 -4.22
CA GLY A 5 6.99 -18.98 -3.00
C GLY A 5 5.59 -18.42 -3.15
N GLU A 6 4.72 -18.66 -2.17
CA GLU A 6 3.38 -18.08 -2.14
C GLU A 6 3.49 -16.55 -2.17
N THR A 7 2.87 -15.92 -3.17
CA THR A 7 2.73 -14.46 -3.22
C THR A 7 1.76 -14.00 -2.13
N PRO A 8 1.99 -12.85 -1.48
CA PRO A 8 1.07 -12.32 -0.47
C PRO A 8 -0.36 -12.19 -1.00
N SER A 9 -1.33 -12.68 -0.24
CA SER A 9 -2.76 -12.55 -0.53
C SER A 9 -3.36 -11.46 0.36
N TRP A 10 -3.94 -10.42 -0.24
CA TRP A 10 -4.46 -9.28 0.51
C TRP A 10 -5.55 -9.65 1.53
N GLU A 11 -6.43 -10.59 1.18
CA GLU A 11 -7.52 -11.01 2.06
C GLU A 11 -7.05 -11.79 3.29
N LYS A 12 -5.89 -12.46 3.19
CA LYS A 12 -5.31 -13.26 4.28
C LYS A 12 -4.26 -12.48 5.05
N ASP A 13 -3.25 -12.00 4.35
CA ASP A 13 -2.00 -11.44 4.89
C ASP A 13 -2.13 -9.93 5.14
N GLY A 14 -3.07 -9.26 4.46
CA GLY A 14 -3.31 -7.82 4.58
C GLY A 14 -4.34 -7.42 5.65
N ARG A 15 -4.80 -8.35 6.51
CA ARG A 15 -5.86 -8.07 7.50
C ARG A 15 -5.45 -7.02 8.53
N ASP A 16 -4.20 -7.09 9.00
CA ASP A 16 -3.66 -6.16 9.98
C ASP A 16 -2.83 -5.04 9.33
N TRP A 17 -3.00 -4.81 8.02
CA TRP A 17 -2.27 -3.77 7.32
C TRP A 17 -2.66 -2.39 7.87
N PRO A 18 -1.70 -1.53 8.26
CA PRO A 18 -2.03 -0.24 8.85
C PRO A 18 -2.81 0.62 7.87
N ASN A 19 -3.76 1.42 8.35
CA ASN A 19 -4.64 2.26 7.52
C ASN A 19 -5.40 1.47 6.43
N ARG A 20 -5.75 0.20 6.67
CA ARG A 20 -6.40 -0.70 5.69
C ARG A 20 -7.62 -0.10 4.99
N THR A 21 -8.42 0.71 5.68
CA THR A 21 -9.61 1.36 5.10
C THR A 21 -9.28 2.35 3.99
N ALA A 22 -8.07 2.92 4.00
CA ALA A 22 -7.54 3.78 2.96
C ALA A 22 -6.95 3.00 1.76
N SER A 23 -6.80 1.68 1.87
CA SER A 23 -6.19 0.86 0.82
C SER A 23 -7.09 0.72 -0.40
N ARG A 24 -6.49 0.86 -1.59
CA ARG A 24 -7.11 0.60 -2.90
C ARG A 24 -6.15 -0.19 -3.77
N PHE A 25 -6.70 -0.97 -4.69
CA PHE A 25 -5.97 -1.65 -5.75
C PHE A 25 -6.30 -0.96 -7.06
N VAL A 26 -5.27 -0.52 -7.80
CA VAL A 26 -5.42 0.29 -9.02
C VAL A 26 -4.60 -0.32 -10.15
N GLU A 27 -5.24 -0.56 -11.28
CA GLU A 27 -4.59 -1.00 -12.51
C GLU A 27 -3.93 0.20 -13.22
N ALA A 28 -2.60 0.15 -13.38
CA ALA A 28 -1.84 1.16 -14.10
C ALA A 28 -0.55 0.57 -14.68
N GLY A 29 -0.30 0.82 -15.98
CA GLY A 29 0.89 0.30 -16.67
C GLY A 29 0.95 -1.22 -16.76
N GLY A 30 -0.20 -1.91 -16.77
CA GLY A 30 -0.28 -3.37 -16.79
C GLY A 30 0.03 -4.04 -15.45
N LEU A 31 0.05 -3.28 -14.35
CA LEU A 31 0.29 -3.75 -13.00
C LEU A 31 -0.88 -3.37 -12.09
N ASN A 32 -1.19 -4.24 -11.13
CA ASN A 32 -2.15 -3.98 -10.07
C ASN A 32 -1.42 -3.43 -8.82
N TRP A 33 -1.53 -2.13 -8.59
CA TRP A 33 -0.82 -1.43 -7.52
C TRP A 33 -1.65 -1.38 -6.24
N HIS A 34 -1.03 -1.71 -5.10
CA HIS A 34 -1.57 -1.36 -3.79
C HIS A 34 -1.19 0.07 -3.44
N VAL A 35 -2.20 0.92 -3.23
CA VAL A 35 -2.03 2.32 -2.83
C VAL A 35 -2.87 2.61 -1.59
N GLN A 36 -2.49 3.63 -0.82
CA GLN A 36 -3.33 4.19 0.24
C GLN A 36 -3.67 5.64 -0.08
N LEU A 37 -4.97 5.95 -0.13
CA LEU A 37 -5.48 7.29 -0.38
C LEU A 37 -6.26 7.74 0.85
N MET A 38 -5.85 8.86 1.43
CA MET A 38 -6.50 9.46 2.60
C MET A 38 -6.36 10.97 2.55
N GLY A 39 -7.32 11.65 3.18
CA GLY A 39 -7.27 13.09 3.37
C GLY A 39 -7.89 13.94 2.27
N GLN A 40 -7.79 15.25 2.45
CA GLN A 40 -8.35 16.26 1.53
C GLN A 40 -7.39 17.47 1.41
N GLY A 41 -7.12 17.93 0.19
CA GLY A 41 -6.25 19.08 -0.06
C GLY A 41 -5.38 18.91 -1.32
N PRO A 42 -4.29 19.70 -1.45
CA PRO A 42 -3.30 19.49 -2.50
C PRO A 42 -2.71 18.08 -2.45
N CYS A 43 -2.44 17.50 -3.62
CA CYS A 43 -1.89 16.15 -3.71
C CYS A 43 -0.44 16.09 -3.21
N LEU A 44 -0.16 15.13 -2.34
CA LEU A 44 1.17 14.76 -1.87
C LEU A 44 1.40 13.27 -2.12
N LEU A 45 2.50 12.92 -2.80
CA LEU A 45 2.88 11.54 -3.08
C LEU A 45 3.97 11.07 -2.12
N LEU A 46 3.71 9.98 -1.38
CA LEU A 46 4.69 9.33 -0.51
C LEU A 46 5.15 8.00 -1.14
N LEU A 47 6.43 7.91 -1.51
CA LEU A 47 7.05 6.69 -2.07
C LEU A 47 8.02 6.09 -1.06
N HIS A 48 7.86 4.81 -0.75
CA HIS A 48 8.72 4.10 0.20
C HIS A 48 10.10 3.75 -0.41
N GLY A 49 11.04 3.34 0.44
CA GLY A 49 12.37 2.85 0.03
C GLY A 49 12.40 1.35 -0.30
N THR A 50 13.57 0.84 -0.64
CA THR A 50 13.80 -0.60 -0.91
C THR A 50 13.39 -1.47 0.28
N ALA A 51 12.80 -2.64 0.01
CA ALA A 51 12.32 -3.61 1.01
C ALA A 51 11.25 -3.09 1.98
N ALA A 52 10.54 -2.02 1.61
CA ALA A 52 9.42 -1.47 2.36
C ALA A 52 8.10 -1.51 1.56
N ALA A 53 7.02 -0.97 2.13
CA ALA A 53 5.74 -0.77 1.47
C ALA A 53 5.00 0.42 2.09
N THR A 54 3.70 0.59 1.81
CA THR A 54 2.87 1.67 2.38
C THR A 54 2.86 1.73 3.91
N HIS A 55 3.15 0.61 4.60
CA HIS A 55 3.25 0.56 6.07
C HIS A 55 4.35 1.46 6.66
N SER A 56 5.35 1.88 5.87
CA SER A 56 6.36 2.85 6.32
C SER A 56 5.75 4.20 6.69
N TRP A 57 4.59 4.52 6.10
CA TRP A 57 3.89 5.79 6.31
C TRP A 57 2.74 5.69 7.31
N ARG A 58 2.60 4.56 8.02
CA ARG A 58 1.44 4.29 8.90
C ARG A 58 1.14 5.41 9.90
N ASP A 59 2.19 6.03 10.44
CA ASP A 59 2.09 7.06 11.49
C ASP A 59 2.08 8.48 10.89
N LEU A 60 2.72 8.68 9.73
CA LEU A 60 2.85 9.99 9.09
C LEU A 60 1.63 10.33 8.21
N ALA A 61 1.13 9.37 7.43
CA ALA A 61 0.05 9.62 6.49
C ALA A 61 -1.24 10.16 7.17
N PRO A 62 -1.67 9.67 8.36
CA PRO A 62 -2.84 10.24 9.05
C PRO A 62 -2.65 11.69 9.51
N LEU A 63 -1.41 12.14 9.74
CA LEU A 63 -1.12 13.53 10.15
C LEU A 63 -1.16 14.50 8.98
N LEU A 64 -1.02 13.99 7.75
CA LEU A 64 -1.03 14.76 6.50
C LEU A 64 -2.40 14.75 5.81
N ALA A 65 -3.33 13.91 6.27
CA ALA A 65 -4.61 13.61 5.64
C ALA A 65 -5.69 14.66 5.98
#